data_AF-A0A3Q0J4I6-F1
#
_entry.id   AF-A0A3Q0J4I6-F1
#
_cell.length_a   1.000
_cell.length_b   1.000
_cell.length_c   1.000
_cell.angle_alpha   90.00
_cell.angle_beta   90.00
_cell.angle_gamma   90.00
#
_symmetry.space_group_name_H-M   'P 1'
#
loop_
_entity.id
_entity.type
_entity.pdbx_description
1 polymer ?
#
loop_
_entity_poly.entity_id
_entity_poly.type
_entity_poly.pdbx_seq_one_letter_code
_entity_poly.pdbx_strand_id
1 'polypeptide(L)'
;MISNTNLWTYSVVLSVGLGVTLASVVYLKNSRWKKRFNRSAKSVPPTRWKHIGKVKDVYIYPLKSGHYIPIQRGYCDVRGLKYEVQDGCLEDRSFVLFNEKEKNFISSKQFNHLLLIQTEYMGGGAFQFSVYNQPSYGNTPVIVRSMNGQIFYR
;
A
#
# COMPACT_ATOMS: atom_id res chain seq x y z
N MET A 1 61.12 -38.98 -9.10
CA MET A 1 61.30 -38.09 -7.94
C MET A 1 60.45 -36.84 -8.17
N ILE A 2 59.28 -36.74 -7.53
CA ILE A 2 58.50 -35.50 -7.46
C ILE A 2 58.65 -35.01 -6.02
N SER A 3 59.19 -33.81 -5.84
CA SER A 3 59.66 -33.28 -4.56
C SER A 3 58.53 -32.99 -3.57
N ASN A 4 58.81 -33.27 -2.29
CA ASN A 4 57.95 -33.07 -1.12
C ASN A 4 57.64 -31.58 -0.81
N THR A 5 58.14 -30.65 -1.63
CA THR A 5 58.02 -29.19 -1.42
C THR A 5 56.67 -28.62 -1.85
N ASN A 6 55.94 -29.31 -2.73
CA ASN A 6 54.64 -28.86 -3.22
C ASN A 6 53.50 -29.08 -2.20
N LEU A 7 53.60 -30.12 -1.36
CA LEU A 7 52.55 -30.43 -0.38
C LEU A 7 52.44 -29.38 0.74
N TRP A 8 53.58 -28.83 1.18
CA TRP A 8 53.62 -27.76 2.18
C TRP A 8 53.10 -26.43 1.62
N THR A 9 53.43 -26.09 0.37
CA THR A 9 52.94 -24.86 -0.25
C THR A 9 51.43 -24.90 -0.48
N TYR A 10 50.86 -26.03 -0.92
CA TYR A 10 49.39 -26.16 -1.03
C TYR A 10 48.69 -26.09 0.33
N SER A 11 49.26 -26.67 1.38
CA SER A 11 48.69 -26.62 2.74
C SER A 11 48.66 -25.21 3.32
N VAL A 12 49.72 -24.42 3.08
CA VAL A 12 49.78 -23.00 3.46
C VAL A 12 48.82 -22.16 2.62
N VAL A 13 48.71 -22.40 1.32
CA VAL A 13 47.78 -21.68 0.44
C VAL A 13 46.31 -21.97 0.80
N LEU A 14 45.96 -23.21 1.10
CA LEU A 14 44.60 -23.61 1.50
C LEU A 14 44.20 -23.00 2.86
N SER A 15 45.11 -22.99 3.83
CA SER A 15 44.85 -22.42 5.16
C SER A 15 44.68 -20.89 5.12
N VAL A 16 45.50 -20.18 4.35
CA VAL A 16 45.36 -18.73 4.16
C VAL A 16 44.07 -18.40 3.40
N GLY A 17 43.71 -19.17 2.36
CA GLY A 17 42.46 -18.99 1.61
C GLY A 17 41.20 -19.18 2.45
N LEU A 18 41.19 -20.15 3.37
CA LEU A 18 40.09 -20.36 4.31
C LEU A 18 40.00 -19.23 5.35
N GLY A 19 41.14 -18.71 5.82
CA GLY A 19 41.16 -17.58 6.76
C GLY A 19 40.55 -16.30 6.17
N VAL A 20 40.92 -15.95 4.93
CA VAL A 20 40.42 -14.73 4.25
C VAL A 20 38.92 -14.82 3.95
N THR A 21 38.44 -15.99 3.54
CA THR A 21 37.01 -16.18 3.22
C THR A 21 36.14 -16.10 4.48
N LEU A 22 36.55 -16.73 5.59
CA LEU A 22 35.84 -16.64 6.86
C LEU A 22 35.80 -15.20 7.41
N ALA A 23 36.93 -14.50 7.38
CA ALA A 23 37.00 -13.10 7.82
C ALA A 23 36.07 -12.20 7.00
N SER A 24 36.02 -12.40 5.68
CA SER A 24 35.15 -11.66 4.77
C SER A 24 33.67 -11.91 5.05
N VAL A 25 33.28 -13.16 5.31
CA VAL A 25 31.89 -13.52 5.66
C VAL A 25 31.47 -12.90 6.99
N VAL A 26 32.33 -12.97 8.01
CA VAL A 26 32.06 -12.36 9.33
C VAL A 26 31.92 -10.84 9.22
N TYR A 27 32.82 -10.19 8.48
CA TYR A 27 32.77 -8.75 8.25
C TYR A 27 31.47 -8.31 7.55
N LEU A 28 31.10 -9.00 6.46
CA LEU A 28 29.88 -8.72 5.71
C LEU A 28 28.62 -8.94 6.56
N LYS A 29 28.58 -10.00 7.36
CA LYS A 29 27.46 -10.30 8.25
C LYS A 29 27.31 -9.22 9.32
N ASN A 30 28.40 -8.82 9.96
CA ASN A 30 28.40 -7.76 10.98
C ASN A 30 27.99 -6.39 10.40
N SER A 31 28.52 -6.03 9.22
CA SER A 31 28.15 -4.79 8.51
C SER A 31 26.66 -4.74 8.16
N ARG A 32 26.10 -5.84 7.65
CA ARG A 32 24.66 -5.94 7.35
C ARG A 32 23.80 -5.86 8.62
N TRP A 33 24.24 -6.49 9.71
CA TRP A 33 23.54 -6.47 11.00
C TRP A 33 23.51 -5.05 11.58
N LYS A 34 24.64 -4.34 11.58
CA LYS A 34 24.76 -2.94 12.02
C LYS A 34 23.88 -2.00 11.19
N LYS A 35 23.81 -2.20 9.86
CA LYS A 35 22.88 -1.44 8.98
C LYS A 35 21.41 -1.72 9.29
N ARG A 36 21.03 -2.96 9.61
CA ARG A 36 19.65 -3.31 10.02
C ARG A 36 19.30 -2.70 11.38
N PHE A 37 20.18 -2.80 12.36
CA PHE A 37 19.96 -2.23 13.69
C PHE A 37 19.80 -0.69 13.64
N ASN A 38 20.63 -0.01 12.85
CA ASN A 38 20.52 1.45 12.66
C ASN A 38 19.25 1.88 11.88
N ARG A 39 18.65 0.99 11.08
CA ARG A 39 17.35 1.26 10.44
C ARG A 39 16.20 1.10 11.44
N SER A 40 16.27 0.13 12.35
CA SER A 40 15.29 -0.01 13.46
C SER A 40 15.42 1.07 14.52
N ALA A 41 16.62 1.53 14.85
CA ALA A 41 16.81 2.59 15.84
C ALA A 41 16.20 3.96 15.43
N LYS A 42 15.90 4.14 14.14
CA LYS A 42 15.19 5.33 13.62
C LYS A 42 13.68 5.31 13.87
N SER A 43 13.10 4.21 14.35
CA SER A 43 11.66 4.11 14.63
C SER A 43 11.28 4.46 16.07
N VAL A 44 12.22 4.94 16.89
CA VAL A 44 11.90 5.38 18.25
C VAL A 44 11.09 6.69 18.17
N PRO A 45 9.84 6.72 18.67
CA PRO A 45 9.05 7.94 18.69
C PRO A 45 9.76 9.04 19.48
N PRO A 46 9.63 10.32 19.08
CA PRO A 46 10.28 11.41 19.79
C PRO A 46 9.77 11.49 21.24
N THR A 47 10.67 11.80 22.17
CA THR A 47 10.33 12.01 23.58
C THR A 47 9.56 13.31 23.84
N ARG A 48 9.61 14.26 22.89
CA ARG A 48 8.90 15.52 22.95
C ARG A 48 8.17 15.77 21.65
N TRP A 49 6.86 15.99 21.75
CA TRP A 49 6.02 16.35 20.61
C TRP A 49 5.98 17.86 20.44
N LYS A 50 6.19 18.34 19.21
CA LYS A 50 6.00 19.74 18.84
C LYS A 50 4.73 19.85 17.99
N HIS A 51 3.83 20.73 18.38
CA HIS A 51 2.65 21.03 17.56
C HIS A 51 3.09 21.73 16.26
N ILE A 52 2.76 21.13 15.12
CA ILE A 52 3.15 21.62 13.78
C ILE A 52 1.99 22.23 12.99
N GLY A 53 0.74 22.04 13.44
CA GLY A 53 -0.43 22.55 12.74
C GLY A 53 -1.70 21.80 13.09
N LYS A 54 -2.79 22.19 12.43
CA LYS A 54 -4.12 21.59 12.56
C LYS A 54 -4.58 21.07 11.20
N VAL A 55 -5.29 19.95 11.23
CA VAL A 55 -5.98 19.43 10.04
C VAL A 55 -7.12 20.39 9.72
N LYS A 56 -7.16 20.88 8.47
CA LYS A 56 -8.22 21.78 8.00
C LYS A 56 -9.42 20.97 7.49
N ASP A 57 -9.17 20.16 6.47
CA ASP A 57 -10.18 19.36 5.79
C ASP A 57 -9.67 17.92 5.64
N VAL A 58 -10.60 16.96 5.70
CA VAL A 58 -10.31 15.53 5.48
C VAL A 58 -11.18 15.05 4.34
N TYR A 59 -10.57 14.29 3.43
CA TYR A 59 -11.22 13.76 2.25
C TYR A 59 -10.99 12.26 2.16
N ILE A 60 -12.00 11.53 1.72
CA ILE A 60 -11.91 10.10 1.40
C ILE A 60 -12.21 9.87 -0.08
N TYR A 61 -11.56 8.87 -0.68
CA TYR A 61 -11.74 8.50 -2.08
C TYR A 61 -12.15 7.03 -2.19
N PRO A 62 -13.42 6.68 -1.96
CA PRO A 62 -13.85 5.28 -1.97
C PRO A 62 -13.55 4.58 -3.30
N LEU A 63 -13.72 5.27 -4.43
CA LEU A 63 -13.29 4.81 -5.74
C LEU A 63 -11.88 5.32 -6.07
N LYS A 64 -10.98 4.40 -6.44
CA LYS A 64 -9.62 4.75 -6.88
C LYS A 64 -9.67 5.69 -8.10
N SER A 65 -9.10 6.88 -7.94
CA SER A 65 -9.12 7.96 -8.95
C SER A 65 -10.52 8.55 -9.21
N GLY A 66 -11.48 8.28 -8.32
CA GLY A 66 -12.81 8.86 -8.31
C GLY A 66 -12.86 10.26 -7.70
N HIS A 67 -14.07 10.81 -7.60
CA HIS A 67 -14.35 12.04 -6.88
C HIS A 67 -14.16 11.85 -5.36
N TYR A 68 -13.78 12.93 -4.67
CA TYR A 68 -13.58 12.90 -3.22
C TYR A 68 -14.91 13.08 -2.49
N ILE A 69 -14.95 12.63 -1.24
CA ILE A 69 -16.02 12.93 -0.30
C ILE A 69 -15.41 13.69 0.89
N PRO A 70 -15.85 14.92 1.17
CA PRO A 70 -15.41 15.64 2.38
C PRO A 70 -16.02 14.98 3.61
N ILE A 71 -15.19 14.74 4.63
CA ILE A 71 -15.62 14.15 5.90
C ILE A 71 -15.14 15.00 7.08
N GLN A 72 -15.95 15.07 8.13
CA GLN A 72 -15.59 15.79 9.36
C GLN A 72 -14.78 14.93 10.33
N ARG A 73 -15.02 13.61 10.31
CA ARG A 73 -14.38 12.64 11.19
C ARG A 73 -14.24 11.30 10.47
N GLY A 74 -13.24 10.53 10.86
CA GLY A 74 -13.03 9.18 10.35
C GLY A 74 -12.12 8.38 11.28
N TYR A 75 -12.10 7.08 11.09
CA TYR A 75 -11.29 6.14 11.85
C TYR A 75 -10.10 5.70 11.00
N CYS A 76 -8.90 5.75 11.56
CA CYS A 76 -7.70 5.23 10.89
C CYS A 76 -7.46 3.78 11.33
N ASP A 77 -7.46 2.87 10.35
CA ASP A 77 -7.10 1.47 10.52
C ASP A 77 -5.80 1.17 9.73
N VAL A 78 -5.25 -0.03 9.87
CA VAL A 78 -4.07 -0.52 9.13
C VAL A 78 -4.28 -0.41 7.62
N ARG A 79 -5.54 -0.54 7.15
CA ARG A 79 -5.91 -0.42 5.74
C ARG A 79 -6.02 1.03 5.25
N GLY A 80 -6.22 1.98 6.15
CA GLY A 80 -6.40 3.39 5.82
C GLY A 80 -7.55 4.04 6.57
N LEU A 81 -7.99 5.19 6.04
CA LEU A 81 -9.05 6.00 6.60
C LEU A 81 -10.42 5.37 6.29
N LYS A 82 -11.28 5.35 7.30
CA LYS A 82 -12.66 4.86 7.23
C LYS A 82 -13.61 5.96 7.65
N TYR A 83 -14.72 6.06 6.95
CA TYR A 83 -15.80 6.99 7.24
C TYR A 83 -17.08 6.21 7.55
N GLU A 84 -17.55 6.36 8.78
CA GLU A 84 -18.78 5.73 9.22
C GLU A 84 -19.99 6.51 8.70
N VAL A 85 -20.90 5.79 8.05
CA VAL A 85 -22.19 6.27 7.55
C VAL A 85 -23.27 5.56 8.36
N GLN A 86 -24.49 6.12 8.47
CA GLN A 86 -25.55 5.65 9.39
C GLN A 86 -25.63 4.12 9.59
N ASP A 87 -25.66 3.35 8.49
CA ASP A 87 -25.75 1.89 8.51
C ASP A 87 -24.56 1.19 7.83
N GLY A 88 -23.39 1.81 7.76
CA GLY A 88 -22.26 1.25 7.02
C GLY A 88 -20.95 2.02 7.13
N CYS A 89 -19.97 1.62 6.33
CA CYS A 89 -18.64 2.22 6.34
C CYS A 89 -18.09 2.35 4.93
N LEU A 90 -17.58 3.54 4.59
CA LEU A 90 -16.78 3.77 3.39
C LEU A 90 -15.30 3.73 3.79
N GLU A 91 -14.51 2.91 3.11
CA GLU A 91 -13.05 2.86 3.32
C GLU A 91 -12.33 3.57 2.17
N ASP A 92 -11.17 4.19 2.45
CA ASP A 92 -10.39 4.86 1.42
C ASP A 92 -9.92 3.85 0.38
N ARG A 93 -10.23 4.11 -0.90
CA ARG A 93 -9.87 3.28 -2.07
C ARG A 93 -10.35 1.84 -1.99
N SER A 94 -11.53 1.61 -1.39
CA SER A 94 -12.16 0.27 -1.33
C SER A 94 -12.57 -0.25 -2.71
N PHE A 95 -12.83 0.63 -3.68
CA PHE A 95 -13.25 0.27 -5.03
C PHE A 95 -12.18 0.61 -6.07
N VAL A 96 -12.08 -0.25 -7.07
CA VAL A 96 -11.21 -0.05 -8.23
C VAL A 96 -11.95 -0.43 -9.49
N LEU A 97 -11.78 0.36 -10.55
CA LEU A 97 -12.27 -0.01 -11.86
C LEU A 97 -11.28 -0.99 -12.50
N PHE A 98 -11.75 -2.15 -12.93
CA PHE A 98 -10.91 -3.20 -13.48
C PHE A 98 -11.38 -3.57 -14.88
N ASN A 99 -10.46 -3.54 -15.85
CA ASN A 99 -10.72 -4.01 -17.19
C ASN A 99 -10.51 -5.54 -17.22
N GLU A 100 -11.59 -6.29 -17.37
CA GLU A 100 -11.55 -7.75 -17.37
C GLU A 100 -10.77 -8.33 -18.55
N LYS A 101 -10.83 -7.68 -19.72
CA LYS A 101 -10.16 -8.13 -20.95
C LYS A 101 -8.65 -7.96 -20.86
N GLU A 102 -8.22 -6.80 -20.40
CA GLU A 102 -6.79 -6.46 -20.29
C GLU A 102 -6.17 -6.90 -18.96
N LYS A 103 -6.99 -7.40 -18.02
CA LYS A 103 -6.62 -7.79 -16.66
C LYS A 103 -5.87 -6.70 -15.90
N ASN A 104 -6.21 -5.44 -16.16
CA ASN A 104 -5.56 -4.27 -15.59
C ASN A 104 -6.56 -3.36 -14.90
N PHE A 105 -6.10 -2.63 -13.88
CA PHE A 105 -6.90 -1.57 -13.27
C PHE A 105 -6.89 -0.32 -14.16
N ILE A 106 -8.03 0.36 -14.21
CA ILE A 106 -8.18 1.64 -14.91
C ILE A 106 -7.95 2.75 -13.88
N SER A 107 -7.09 3.70 -14.23
CA SER A 107 -6.80 4.88 -13.40
C SER A 107 -7.14 6.17 -14.13
N SER A 108 -7.19 7.29 -13.40
CA SER A 108 -7.44 8.59 -14.03
C SER A 108 -6.44 8.94 -15.13
N LYS A 109 -5.19 8.45 -15.02
CA LYS A 109 -4.16 8.65 -16.07
C LYS A 109 -4.58 8.10 -17.44
N GLN A 110 -5.36 7.02 -17.46
CA GLN A 110 -5.91 6.43 -18.68
C GLN A 110 -7.26 7.04 -19.02
N PHE A 111 -8.07 7.36 -18.00
CA PHE A 111 -9.41 7.87 -18.16
C PHE A 111 -9.70 9.00 -17.17
N ASN A 112 -9.40 10.24 -17.57
CA ASN A 112 -9.51 11.42 -16.70
C ASN A 112 -10.93 11.65 -16.15
N HIS A 113 -11.96 11.17 -16.85
CA HIS A 113 -13.36 11.34 -16.45
C HIS A 113 -13.73 10.56 -15.19
N LEU A 114 -12.88 9.64 -14.71
CA LEU A 114 -13.08 8.98 -13.41
C LEU A 114 -13.18 9.97 -12.26
N LEU A 115 -12.51 11.12 -12.35
CA LEU A 115 -12.54 12.19 -11.34
C LEU A 115 -13.95 12.79 -11.14
N LEU A 116 -14.85 12.57 -12.11
CA LEU A 116 -16.24 12.99 -12.05
C LEU A 116 -17.14 11.94 -11.40
N ILE A 117 -16.66 10.73 -11.12
CA ILE A 117 -17.51 9.67 -10.54
C ILE A 117 -17.52 9.82 -9.03
N GLN A 118 -18.70 10.11 -8.46
CA GLN A 118 -18.94 10.13 -7.03
C GLN A 118 -19.49 8.78 -6.54
N THR A 119 -19.21 8.45 -5.29
CA THR A 119 -19.66 7.22 -4.65
C THR A 119 -20.50 7.56 -3.43
N GLU A 120 -21.70 6.98 -3.34
CA GLU A 120 -22.61 7.19 -2.23
C GLU A 120 -23.02 5.85 -1.63
N TYR A 121 -23.16 5.81 -0.30
CA TYR A 121 -23.67 4.64 0.39
C TYR A 121 -25.20 4.75 0.50
N MET A 122 -25.91 3.74 -0.01
CA MET A 122 -27.38 3.70 -0.08
C MET A 122 -28.02 2.87 1.04
N GLY A 123 -27.24 2.32 1.97
CA GLY A 123 -27.72 1.42 3.01
C GLY A 123 -27.77 -0.04 2.56
N GLY A 124 -27.85 -0.97 3.53
CA GLY A 124 -27.96 -2.41 3.26
C GLY A 124 -26.80 -3.01 2.45
N GLY A 125 -25.59 -2.45 2.57
CA GLY A 125 -24.41 -2.89 1.80
C GLY A 125 -24.41 -2.47 0.34
N ALA A 126 -25.31 -1.57 -0.07
CA ALA A 126 -25.40 -1.02 -1.42
C ALA A 126 -24.63 0.30 -1.56
N PHE A 127 -23.94 0.44 -2.68
CA PHE A 127 -23.20 1.63 -3.10
C PHE A 127 -23.70 2.09 -4.46
N GLN A 128 -23.79 3.39 -4.65
CA GLN A 128 -24.18 4.02 -5.90
C GLN A 128 -23.00 4.79 -6.47
N PHE A 129 -22.75 4.60 -7.77
CA PHE A 129 -21.81 5.41 -8.54
C PHE A 129 -22.60 6.34 -9.46
N SER A 130 -22.30 7.63 -9.41
CA SER A 130 -22.96 8.65 -10.24
C SER A 130 -21.95 9.70 -10.71
N VAL A 131 -22.34 10.51 -11.70
CA VAL A 131 -21.49 11.59 -12.22
C VAL A 131 -21.75 12.87 -11.43
N TYR A 132 -20.69 13.47 -10.91
CA TYR A 132 -20.68 14.71 -10.15
C TYR A 132 -21.36 15.84 -10.94
N ASN A 133 -22.29 16.55 -10.28
CA ASN A 133 -23.07 17.65 -10.86
C ASN A 133 -23.92 17.31 -12.09
N GLN A 134 -24.19 16.03 -12.38
CA GLN A 134 -25.22 15.69 -13.36
C GLN A 134 -26.56 15.40 -12.67
N PRO A 135 -27.66 16.11 -13.02
CA PRO A 135 -28.99 15.67 -12.64
C PRO A 135 -29.26 14.30 -13.26
N SER A 136 -29.86 13.38 -12.50
CA SER A 136 -30.24 12.04 -12.93
C SER A 136 -31.24 12.06 -14.11
N TYR A 137 -30.79 12.44 -15.29
CA TYR A 137 -31.54 12.31 -16.53
C TYR A 137 -31.17 10.98 -17.17
N GLY A 138 -32.09 10.01 -17.07
CA GLY A 138 -32.17 8.83 -17.94
C GLY A 138 -31.12 7.72 -17.73
N ASN A 139 -30.00 7.98 -17.06
CA ASN A 139 -28.99 6.95 -16.80
C ASN A 139 -29.25 6.30 -15.45
N THR A 140 -29.58 5.01 -15.47
CA THR A 140 -29.68 4.17 -14.27
C THR A 140 -28.36 4.22 -13.51
N PRO A 141 -28.37 4.62 -12.22
CA PRO A 141 -27.16 4.54 -11.41
C PRO A 141 -26.70 3.09 -11.32
N VAL A 142 -25.39 2.86 -11.46
CA VAL A 142 -24.83 1.53 -11.23
C VAL A 142 -24.88 1.29 -9.73
N ILE A 143 -25.81 0.43 -9.30
CA ILE A 143 -25.94 0.03 -7.90
C ILE A 143 -25.11 -1.22 -7.71
N VAL A 144 -24.13 -1.11 -6.83
CA VAL A 144 -23.25 -2.21 -6.47
C VAL A 144 -23.57 -2.67 -5.06
N ARG A 145 -23.92 -3.94 -4.88
CA ARG A 145 -24.12 -4.56 -3.57
C ARG A 145 -22.96 -5.46 -3.22
N SER A 146 -22.46 -5.34 -2.00
CA SER A 146 -21.54 -6.32 -1.43
C SER A 146 -22.31 -7.29 -0.55
N MET A 147 -22.37 -8.57 -0.93
CA MET A 147 -22.91 -9.66 -0.11
C MET A 147 -21.83 -10.73 0.05
N ASN A 148 -21.44 -11.04 1.30
CA ASN A 148 -20.46 -12.09 1.62
C ASN A 148 -19.12 -11.96 0.84
N GLY A 149 -18.66 -10.74 0.56
CA GLY A 149 -17.44 -10.48 -0.20
C GLY A 149 -17.58 -10.61 -1.72
N GLN A 150 -18.77 -10.92 -2.24
CA GLN A 150 -19.08 -10.88 -3.67
C GLN A 150 -19.75 -9.55 -4.05
N ILE A 151 -19.35 -9.02 -5.20
CA ILE A 151 -19.81 -7.73 -5.73
C ILE A 151 -20.86 -8.02 -6.81
N PHE A 152 -22.11 -7.59 -6.58
CA PHE A 152 -23.21 -7.68 -7.53
C PHE A 152 -23.55 -6.29 -8.05
N TYR A 153 -23.81 -6.14 -9.36
CA TYR A 153 -24.26 -4.88 -9.95
C TYR A 153 -25.57 -5.09 -10.72
N ARG A 154 -26.44 -4.07 -10.76
CA ARG A 154 -27.68 -4.04 -11.56
C ARG A 154 -27.69 -2.80 -12.44
#